data_AF-A0A9E6B3Y4-F1
#
_entry.id   AF-A0A9E6B3Y4-F1
#
_cell.length_a   1.000
_cell.length_b   1.000
_cell.length_c   1.000
_cell.angle_alpha   90.00
_cell.angle_beta   90.00
_cell.angle_gamma   90.00
#
_symmetry.space_group_name_H-M   'P 1'
#
loop_
_entity.id
_entity.type
_entity.pdbx_description
1 polymer ?
#
loop_
_entity_poly.entity_id
_entity_poly.type
_entity_poly.pdbx_seq_one_letter_code
_entity_poly.pdbx_strand_id
1 'polypeptide(L)' 'MLIIRRHQLPHEDDSEQSIARAVWLHKHHLENLEIVTANGVNRAFSG' A
#
# COMPACT_ATOMS: atom_id res chain seq x y z
N MET A 1 9.09 6.87 7.41
CA MET A 1 9.45 6.29 6.10
C MET A 1 10.14 4.93 6.21
N LEU A 2 11.15 4.78 7.07
CA LEU A 2 11.89 3.52 7.23
C LEU A 2 11.04 2.32 7.69
N ILE A 3 10.00 2.55 8.50
CA ILE A 3 9.08 1.48 8.97
C ILE A 3 8.33 0.85 7.79
N ILE A 4 7.83 1.66 6.84
CA ILE A 4 7.12 1.18 5.66
C ILE A 4 8.07 0.38 4.76
N ARG A 5 9.31 0.87 4.56
CA ARG A 5 10.33 0.14 3.80
C ARG A 5 10.68 -1.19 4.45
N ARG A 6 10.88 -1.25 5.77
CA ARG A 6 11.16 -2.54 6.46
C ARG A 6 9.98 -3.50 6.43
N HIS A 7 8.74 -2.99 6.42
CA HIS A 7 7.55 -3.82 6.29
C HIS A 7 7.40 -4.40 4.87
N GLN A 8 7.63 -3.58 3.84
CA GLN A 8 7.43 -3.98 2.44
C GLN A 8 8.65 -4.70 1.85
N LEU A 9 9.86 -4.34 2.28
CA LEU A 9 11.15 -4.80 1.76
C LEU A 9 12.12 -5.06 2.93
N PRO A 10 11.88 -6.12 3.74
CA PRO A 10 12.65 -6.39 4.96
C PRO A 10 14.12 -6.74 4.72
N HIS A 11 14.47 -7.16 3.51
CA HIS A 11 15.82 -7.60 3.14
C HIS A 11 16.59 -6.58 2.27
N GLU A 12 15.99 -5.43 1.94
CA GLU A 12 16.68 -4.37 1.20
C GLU A 12 17.33 -3.35 2.13
N ASP A 13 18.39 -2.72 1.64
CA ASP A 13 19.13 -1.68 2.35
C ASP A 13 18.33 -0.37 2.47
N ASP A 14 18.90 0.61 3.18
CA ASP A 14 18.28 1.91 3.42
C ASP A 14 18.58 2.88 2.26
N SER A 15 18.81 2.37 1.05
CA SER A 15 19.07 3.20 -0.13
C SER A 15 17.81 4.00 -0.52
N GLU A 16 18.03 5.16 -1.14
CA GLU A 16 16.93 6.01 -1.62
C GLU A 16 16.00 5.27 -2.59
N GLN A 17 16.55 4.34 -3.38
CA GLN A 17 15.80 3.54 -4.36
C GLN A 17 14.88 2.53 -3.69
N SER A 18 15.35 1.85 -2.64
CA SER A 18 14.56 0.92 -1.82
C SER A 18 13.45 1.64 -1.07
N ILE A 19 13.74 2.84 -0.58
CA ILE A 19 12.77 3.72 0.06
C ILE A 19 11.69 4.17 -0.94
N ALA A 20 12.07 4.61 -2.14
CA ALA A 20 11.12 5.01 -3.18
C ALA A 20 10.21 3.85 -3.61
N ARG A 21 10.77 2.65 -3.78
CA ARG A 21 9.99 1.43 -4.09
C ARG A 21 8.99 1.09 -3.00
N ALA A 22 9.39 1.15 -1.74
CA ALA A 22 8.48 0.91 -0.61
C ALA A 22 7.32 1.92 -0.57
N VAL A 23 7.58 3.19 -0.88
CA VAL A 23 6.53 4.21 -0.97
C VAL A 23 5.57 3.92 -2.12
N TRP A 24 6.09 3.55 -3.28
CA TRP A 24 5.25 3.18 -4.43
C TRP A 24 4.35 1.97 -4.11
N LEU A 25 4.91 0.91 -3.51
CA LEU A 25 4.16 -0.26 -3.07
C LEU A 25 3.05 0.11 -2.06
N HIS A 26 3.37 0.96 -1.09
CA HIS A 26 2.41 1.40 -0.09
C HIS A 26 1.27 2.22 -0.71
N LYS A 27 1.58 3.15 -1.63
CA LYS A 27 0.57 3.93 -2.35
C LYS A 27 -0.37 3.01 -3.13
N HIS A 28 0.18 2.07 -3.89
CA HIS A 28 -0.61 1.11 -4.66
C HIS A 28 -1.50 0.23 -3.77
N HIS A 29 -1.02 -0.14 -2.57
CA HIS A 29 -1.85 -0.87 -1.62
C HIS A 29 -3.07 -0.06 -1.15
N LEU A 30 -2.87 1.23 -0.83
CA LEU A 30 -3.96 2.11 -0.40
C LEU A 30 -4.99 2.34 -1.52
N GLU A 31 -4.54 2.54 -2.76
CA GLU A 31 -5.42 2.68 -3.93
C GLU A 31 -6.30 1.44 -4.14
N ASN A 32 -5.72 0.24 -4.00
CA ASN A 32 -6.49 -1.00 -4.09
C ASN A 32 -7.48 -1.15 -2.92
N LEU A 33 -7.08 -0.80 -1.70
CA LEU A 33 -7.98 -0.83 -0.54
C LEU A 33 -9.16 0.12 -0.70
N GLU A 34 -8.94 1.31 -1.26
CA GLU A 34 -10.01 2.27 -1.56
C GLU A 34 -11.05 1.64 -2.51
N ILE A 35 -10.59 1.05 -3.62
CA ILE A 35 -11.47 0.38 -4.59
C ILE A 35 -12.24 -0.77 -3.95
N VAL A 36 -11.57 -1.64 -3.20
CA VAL A 36 -12.21 -2.79 -2.53
C VAL A 36 -13.24 -2.31 -1.51
N THR A 37 -12.90 -1.28 -0.73
CA THR A 37 -13.80 -0.71 0.29
C THR A 37 -15.03 -0.08 -0.36
N ALA A 38 -14.85 0.75 -1.40
CA ALA A 38 -15.95 1.37 -2.13
C ALA A 38 -16.89 0.32 -2.74
N ASN A 39 -16.32 -0.73 -3.36
CA ASN A 39 -17.09 -1.84 -3.90
C ASN A 39 -17.83 -2.63 -2.80
N GLY A 40 -17.20 -2.86 -1.65
CA GLY A 40 -17.81 -3.54 -0.51
C GLY A 40 -18.98 -2.74 0.09
N VAL A 41 -18.80 -1.43 0.27
CA VAL A 41 -19.86 -0.51 0.73
C VAL A 41 -21.01 -0.49 -0.27
N ASN A 42 -20.73 -0.32 -1.57
CA ASN A 42 -21.77 -0.32 -2.59
C ASN A 42 -22.58 -1.64 -2.57
N ARG A 43 -21.90 -2.79 -2.47
CA ARG A 43 -22.59 -4.09 -2.34
C ARG A 43 -23.43 -4.21 -1.06
N ALA A 44 -23.00 -3.62 0.04
CA ALA A 44 -23.70 -3.71 1.32
C ALA A 44 -24.96 -2.83 1.38
N PHE A 45 -24.97 -1.70 0.67
CA PHE A 45 -26.05 -0.71 0.73
C PHE A 45 -26.92 -0.62 -0.53
N SER A 46 -26.52 -1.23 -1.65
CA SER A 46 -27.29 -1.27 -2.90
C SER A 46 -28.14 -2.54 -3.06
N GLY A 47 -28.52 -3.17 -1.94
CA GLY A 47 -29.45 -4.30 -1.89
C GLY A 47 -30.88 -3.89 -2.25
#